data_AF-A0A7X6XSF6-F1
#
_entry.id   AF-A0A7X6XSF6-F1
#
_cell.length_a   1.000
_cell.length_b   1.000
_cell.length_c   1.000
_cell.angle_alpha   90.00
_cell.angle_beta   90.00
_cell.angle_gamma   90.00
#
_symmetry.space_group_name_H-M   'P 1'
#
loop_
_entity.id
_entity.type
_entity.pdbx_description
1 polymer ?
#
loop_
_entity_poly.entity_id
_entity_poly.type
_entity_poly.pdbx_seq_one_letter_code
_entity_poly.pdbx_strand_id
1 'polypeptide(L)'
;LVGADIIKNEITAHAVAAQQEIPNTQTILEIGGQDSKIIIIRNGVVVDFAMNTVCAAGTGSFIDRQAQRLGIPVKDFGEIALRSDNPTRIAGRCAVFAESDMIHKQQIGHKTEDILWGLCKALVRNYLSNVGKGKEIKPPVIFQGGVAANSGIKRSFEEELGYEIVIPRYYDVMGAIGAALIAVKYIKNRKIKTNFFGFQTAFRSYNVKSFDCNGCPNMCEVIQLFSDGKNLLARWGDKCGKWSSNLAI
;
A
#
# COMPACT_ATOMS: atom_id res chain seq x y z
N LEU A 1 10.03 20.00 4.23
CA LEU A 1 9.55 20.20 2.84
C LEU A 1 8.20 20.89 2.76
N VAL A 2 7.13 20.31 3.33
CA VAL A 2 5.76 20.89 3.22
C VAL A 2 5.22 21.48 4.53
N GLY A 3 5.94 21.34 5.64
CA GLY A 3 5.49 21.80 6.97
C GLY A 3 4.43 20.88 7.58
N ALA A 4 4.73 19.59 7.74
CA ALA A 4 3.76 18.64 8.30
C ALA A 4 3.44 18.95 9.77
N ASP A 5 2.14 18.99 10.11
CA ASP A 5 1.68 19.23 11.48
C ASP A 5 1.89 18.04 12.42
N ILE A 6 1.76 16.83 11.86
CA ILE A 6 1.85 15.57 12.59
C ILE A 6 2.35 14.47 11.66
N ILE A 7 3.15 13.56 12.20
CA ILE A 7 3.61 12.34 11.52
C ILE A 7 2.96 11.14 12.20
N LYS A 8 2.32 10.28 11.42
CA LYS A 8 1.70 9.03 11.88
C LYS A 8 1.99 7.90 10.92
N ASN A 9 2.04 6.69 11.46
CA ASN A 9 2.18 5.51 10.64
C ASN A 9 0.90 5.25 9.83
N GLU A 10 1.08 4.55 8.71
CA GLU A 10 -0.01 4.18 7.81
C GLU A 10 -1.05 3.26 8.45
N ILE A 11 -0.66 2.40 9.40
CA ILE A 11 -1.57 1.49 10.11
C ILE A 11 -2.66 2.29 10.83
N THR A 12 -2.26 3.33 11.55
CA THR A 12 -3.19 4.23 12.23
C THR A 12 -4.04 5.00 11.24
N ALA A 13 -3.44 5.49 10.15
CA ALA A 13 -4.16 6.24 9.13
C ALA A 13 -5.26 5.39 8.47
N HIS A 14 -4.91 4.21 7.97
CA HIS A 14 -5.86 3.26 7.39
C HIS A 14 -6.97 2.87 8.38
N ALA A 15 -6.62 2.59 9.65
CA ALA A 15 -7.61 2.25 10.66
C ALA A 15 -8.60 3.40 10.94
N VAL A 16 -8.11 4.64 10.99
CA VAL A 16 -8.97 5.83 11.20
C VAL A 16 -9.91 6.03 10.01
N ALA A 17 -9.41 5.91 8.78
CA ALA A 17 -10.25 6.04 7.58
C ALA A 17 -11.31 4.94 7.51
N ALA A 18 -10.90 3.69 7.73
CA ALA A 18 -11.80 2.54 7.71
C ALA A 18 -12.94 2.66 8.72
N GLN A 19 -12.63 3.04 9.97
CA GLN A 19 -13.66 3.23 11.00
C GLN A 19 -14.58 4.42 10.74
N GLN A 20 -14.10 5.43 10.01
CA GLN A 20 -14.92 6.58 9.63
C GLN A 20 -15.89 6.23 8.49
N GLU A 21 -15.43 5.50 7.47
CA GLU A 21 -16.26 5.11 6.33
C GLU A 21 -17.22 3.97 6.67
N ILE A 22 -16.77 3.00 7.47
CA ILE A 22 -17.54 1.81 7.84
C ILE A 22 -17.40 1.62 9.36
N PRO A 23 -18.37 2.12 10.13
CA PRO A 23 -18.41 1.95 11.58
C PRO A 23 -18.33 0.47 11.98
N ASN A 24 -17.68 0.19 13.10
CA ASN A 24 -17.50 -1.16 13.65
C ASN A 24 -16.63 -2.11 12.81
N THR A 25 -15.86 -1.60 11.84
CA THR A 25 -14.83 -2.40 11.14
C THR A 25 -14.00 -3.22 12.11
N GLN A 26 -13.89 -4.53 11.86
CA GLN A 26 -13.13 -5.44 12.70
C GLN A 26 -11.84 -5.94 12.03
N THR A 27 -11.82 -5.98 10.70
CA THR A 27 -10.64 -6.41 9.94
C THR A 27 -10.46 -5.56 8.70
N ILE A 28 -9.22 -5.16 8.44
CA ILE A 28 -8.82 -4.49 7.21
C ILE A 28 -7.81 -5.38 6.50
N LEU A 29 -8.16 -5.76 5.27
CA LEU A 29 -7.26 -6.32 4.27
C LEU A 29 -6.82 -5.17 3.38
N GLU A 30 -5.53 -4.90 3.30
CA GLU A 30 -4.98 -3.87 2.42
C GLU A 30 -3.93 -4.48 1.52
N ILE A 31 -4.08 -4.28 0.21
CA ILE A 31 -3.08 -4.70 -0.77
C ILE A 31 -2.79 -3.53 -1.70
N GLY A 32 -1.61 -2.96 -1.51
CA GLY A 32 -1.08 -1.87 -2.31
C GLY A 32 -0.29 -2.36 -3.51
N GLY A 33 0.47 -1.45 -4.12
CA GLY A 33 1.32 -1.77 -5.26
C GLY A 33 2.56 -2.60 -4.89
N GLN A 34 3.16 -2.33 -3.73
CA GLN A 34 4.46 -2.90 -3.34
C GLN A 34 4.44 -3.70 -2.04
N ASP A 35 3.39 -3.53 -1.24
CA ASP A 35 3.24 -4.20 0.04
C ASP A 35 1.77 -4.58 0.25
N SER A 36 1.55 -5.33 1.33
CA SER A 36 0.23 -5.77 1.74
C SER A 36 0.18 -5.85 3.26
N LYS A 37 -0.97 -5.55 3.84
CA LYS A 37 -1.15 -5.40 5.28
C LYS A 37 -2.48 -6.00 5.71
N ILE A 38 -2.49 -6.56 6.91
CA ILE A 38 -3.71 -6.88 7.64
C ILE A 38 -3.74 -6.08 8.93
N ILE A 39 -4.89 -5.49 9.26
CA ILE A 39 -5.08 -4.74 10.51
C ILE A 39 -6.31 -5.28 11.21
N ILE A 40 -6.13 -5.67 12.47
CA ILE A 40 -7.17 -6.21 13.33
C ILE A 40 -7.62 -5.12 14.30
N ILE A 41 -8.91 -4.84 14.28
CA ILE A 41 -9.54 -3.81 15.11
C ILE A 41 -10.54 -4.48 16.05
N ARG A 42 -10.49 -4.13 17.33
CA ARG A 42 -11.49 -4.54 18.33
C ARG A 42 -11.88 -3.31 19.14
N ASN A 43 -13.18 -3.11 19.32
CA ASN A 43 -13.72 -1.97 20.07
C ASN A 43 -13.15 -0.61 19.60
N GLY A 44 -12.95 -0.45 18.28
CA GLY A 44 -12.41 0.77 17.68
C GLY A 44 -10.89 0.96 17.83
N VAL A 45 -10.17 0.00 18.40
CA VAL A 45 -8.72 0.08 18.62
C VAL A 45 -8.00 -0.98 17.77
N VAL A 46 -6.87 -0.59 17.18
CA VAL A 46 -5.96 -1.55 16.52
C VAL A 46 -5.32 -2.44 17.58
N VAL A 47 -5.62 -3.73 17.56
CA VAL A 47 -5.09 -4.71 18.52
C VAL A 47 -3.98 -5.56 17.95
N ASP A 48 -3.92 -5.70 16.62
CA ASP A 48 -2.90 -6.47 15.93
C ASP A 48 -2.77 -6.01 14.48
N PHE A 49 -1.59 -6.19 13.89
CA PHE A 49 -1.36 -5.98 12.46
C PHE A 49 -0.20 -6.86 11.97
N ALA A 50 -0.12 -7.06 10.66
CA ALA A 50 1.04 -7.61 9.99
C ALA A 50 1.19 -6.98 8.61
N MET A 51 2.42 -6.98 8.08
CA MET A 51 2.74 -6.44 6.77
C MET A 51 3.74 -7.34 6.04
N ASN A 52 3.63 -7.40 4.72
CA ASN A 52 4.66 -7.97 3.85
C ASN A 52 5.19 -6.87 2.92
N THR A 53 6.44 -6.47 3.13
CA THR A 53 7.15 -5.44 2.36
C THR A 53 8.29 -6.00 1.50
N VAL A 54 8.61 -7.29 1.64
CA VAL A 54 9.79 -7.90 1.01
C VAL A 54 9.42 -8.68 -0.24
N CYS A 55 8.26 -9.34 -0.24
CA CYS A 55 7.86 -10.23 -1.32
C CYS A 55 6.82 -9.57 -2.22
N ALA A 56 7.12 -9.47 -3.52
CA ALA A 56 6.18 -9.01 -4.54
C ALA A 56 4.96 -9.95 -4.70
N ALA A 57 5.09 -11.23 -4.31
CA ALA A 57 3.98 -12.17 -4.32
C ALA A 57 2.91 -11.69 -3.34
N GLY A 58 1.70 -11.44 -3.85
CA GLY A 58 0.60 -10.88 -3.05
C GLY A 58 0.46 -9.37 -3.12
N THR A 59 1.08 -8.68 -4.08
CA THR A 59 0.99 -7.22 -4.27
C THR A 59 0.46 -6.84 -5.65
N GLY A 60 0.04 -5.59 -5.83
CA GLY A 60 -0.46 -5.08 -7.11
C GLY A 60 0.59 -5.12 -8.23
N SER A 61 1.86 -4.89 -7.93
CA SER A 61 2.95 -4.97 -8.92
C SER A 61 3.09 -6.35 -9.56
N PHE A 62 2.76 -7.41 -8.83
CA PHE A 62 2.73 -8.76 -9.38
C PHE A 62 1.59 -8.93 -10.38
N ILE A 63 0.38 -8.47 -10.03
CA ILE A 63 -0.81 -8.53 -10.89
C ILE A 63 -0.57 -7.74 -12.19
N ASP A 64 -0.01 -6.54 -12.07
CA ASP A 64 0.32 -5.67 -13.20
C ASP A 64 1.29 -6.34 -14.18
N ARG A 65 2.36 -6.96 -13.66
CA ARG A 65 3.32 -7.74 -14.48
C ARG A 65 2.67 -8.93 -15.18
N GLN A 66 1.75 -9.65 -14.52
CA GLN A 66 1.06 -10.78 -15.15
C GLN A 66 0.07 -10.30 -16.22
N ALA A 67 -0.65 -9.20 -15.98
CA ALA A 67 -1.54 -8.58 -16.95
C ALA A 67 -0.78 -8.16 -18.22
N GLN A 68 0.32 -7.42 -18.04
CA GLN A 68 1.19 -6.99 -19.14
C GLN A 68 1.67 -8.18 -19.97
N ARG A 69 2.08 -9.27 -19.32
CA ARG A 69 2.60 -10.47 -20.00
C ARG A 69 1.54 -11.22 -20.79
N LEU A 70 0.32 -11.26 -20.29
CA LEU A 70 -0.83 -11.85 -20.99
C LEU A 70 -1.42 -10.91 -22.04
N GLY A 71 -0.89 -9.69 -22.17
CA GLY A 71 -1.37 -8.69 -23.14
C GLY A 71 -2.76 -8.14 -22.81
N ILE A 72 -3.15 -8.15 -21.53
CA ILE A 72 -4.46 -7.66 -21.07
C ILE A 72 -4.30 -6.39 -20.22
N PRO A 73 -5.25 -5.45 -20.29
CA PRO A 73 -5.29 -4.34 -19.35
C PRO A 73 -5.49 -4.84 -17.91
N VAL A 74 -4.69 -4.36 -16.96
CA VAL A 74 -4.76 -4.77 -15.54
C VAL A 74 -6.14 -4.54 -14.92
N LYS A 75 -6.86 -3.51 -15.38
CA LYS A 75 -8.25 -3.20 -14.98
C LYS A 75 -9.25 -4.29 -15.36
N ASP A 76 -8.98 -5.04 -16.43
CA ASP A 76 -9.87 -6.08 -16.93
C ASP A 76 -9.53 -7.45 -16.31
N PHE A 77 -8.41 -7.56 -15.57
CA PHE A 77 -7.92 -8.80 -14.98
C PHE A 77 -9.00 -9.52 -14.17
N GLY A 78 -9.64 -8.81 -13.23
CA GLY A 78 -10.65 -9.39 -12.34
C GLY A 78 -11.87 -9.88 -13.10
N GLU A 79 -12.40 -9.06 -14.01
CA GLU A 79 -13.58 -9.41 -14.81
C GLU A 79 -13.33 -10.58 -15.75
N ILE A 80 -12.12 -10.68 -16.34
CA ILE A 80 -11.76 -11.83 -17.17
C ILE A 80 -11.61 -13.08 -16.30
N ALA A 81 -10.98 -12.98 -15.11
CA ALA A 81 -10.85 -14.08 -14.18
C ALA A 81 -12.22 -14.67 -13.78
N LEU A 82 -13.22 -13.82 -13.54
CA LEU A 82 -14.57 -14.25 -13.14
C LEU A 82 -15.36 -14.95 -14.25
N ARG A 83 -14.87 -15.00 -15.50
CA ARG A 83 -15.46 -15.81 -16.58
C ARG A 83 -15.06 -17.29 -16.51
N SER A 84 -14.11 -17.63 -15.63
CA SER A 84 -13.63 -19.00 -15.47
C SER A 84 -14.61 -19.84 -14.66
N ASP A 85 -15.03 -20.96 -15.25
CA ASP A 85 -15.77 -22.02 -14.54
C ASP A 85 -14.83 -23.10 -13.97
N ASN A 86 -13.56 -23.12 -14.38
CA ASN A 86 -12.59 -24.14 -13.99
C ASN A 86 -11.18 -23.54 -13.75
N PRO A 87 -10.93 -22.93 -12.56
CA PRO A 87 -9.67 -22.28 -12.27
C PRO A 87 -8.47 -23.21 -12.42
N THR A 88 -7.45 -22.72 -13.11
CA THR A 88 -6.17 -23.41 -13.21
C THR A 88 -5.44 -23.35 -11.88
N ARG A 89 -4.96 -24.47 -11.37
CA ARG A 89 -4.13 -24.46 -10.15
C ARG A 89 -2.76 -23.83 -10.46
N ILE A 90 -2.51 -22.68 -9.84
CA ILE A 90 -1.22 -21.97 -9.90
C ILE A 90 -0.50 -22.02 -8.55
N ALA A 91 0.82 -22.24 -8.58
CA ALA A 91 1.71 -22.13 -7.43
C ALA A 91 1.92 -20.66 -7.02
N GLY A 92 1.23 -20.18 -5.98
CA GLY A 92 1.23 -18.76 -5.57
C GLY A 92 2.25 -18.32 -4.51
N ARG A 93 3.20 -19.17 -4.09
CA ARG A 93 4.08 -18.83 -2.94
C ARG A 93 5.12 -17.76 -3.29
N CYS A 94 5.69 -17.83 -4.49
CA CYS A 94 6.71 -16.91 -4.99
C CYS A 94 6.27 -16.38 -6.35
N ALA A 95 6.48 -15.08 -6.59
CA ALA A 95 6.12 -14.43 -7.85
C ALA A 95 6.81 -15.09 -9.05
N VAL A 96 8.09 -15.47 -8.91
CA VAL A 96 8.88 -16.12 -9.98
C VAL A 96 8.30 -17.49 -10.34
N PHE A 97 7.92 -18.29 -9.34
CA PHE A 97 7.35 -19.61 -9.59
C PHE A 97 5.91 -19.52 -10.11
N ALA A 98 5.12 -18.57 -9.61
CA ALA A 98 3.78 -18.31 -10.13
C ALA A 98 3.84 -17.92 -11.61
N GLU A 99 4.82 -17.09 -11.99
CA GLU A 99 5.06 -16.70 -13.37
C GLU A 99 5.48 -17.89 -14.24
N SER A 100 6.43 -18.71 -13.79
CA SER A 100 6.87 -19.89 -14.55
C SER A 100 5.74 -20.92 -14.73
N ASP A 101 4.94 -21.16 -13.69
CA ASP A 101 3.78 -22.05 -13.75
C ASP A 101 2.71 -21.49 -14.70
N MET A 102 2.42 -20.19 -14.62
CA MET A 102 1.50 -19.50 -15.55
C MET A 102 1.90 -19.69 -17.02
N ILE A 103 3.18 -19.48 -17.35
CA ILE A 103 3.71 -19.65 -18.70
C ILE A 103 3.54 -21.11 -19.16
N HIS A 104 3.87 -22.06 -18.29
CA HIS A 104 3.69 -23.47 -18.61
C HIS A 104 2.21 -23.82 -18.87
N LYS A 105 1.29 -23.31 -18.05
CA LYS A 105 -0.17 -23.51 -18.25
C LYS A 105 -0.67 -22.91 -19.55
N GLN A 106 -0.17 -21.74 -19.94
CA GLN A 106 -0.47 -21.13 -21.23
C GLN A 106 0.02 -22.00 -22.40
N GLN A 107 1.25 -22.53 -22.32
CA GLN A 107 1.84 -23.36 -23.37
C GLN A 107 1.10 -24.68 -23.61
N ILE A 108 0.53 -25.28 -22.56
CA ILE A 108 -0.27 -26.51 -22.68
C ILE A 108 -1.75 -26.24 -22.99
N GLY A 109 -2.12 -24.98 -23.25
CA GLY A 109 -3.43 -24.61 -23.78
C GLY A 109 -4.53 -24.29 -22.76
N HIS A 110 -4.17 -23.98 -21.51
CA HIS A 110 -5.17 -23.47 -20.56
C HIS A 110 -5.73 -22.12 -21.03
N LYS A 111 -7.04 -21.91 -20.81
CA LYS A 111 -7.69 -20.64 -21.13
C LYS A 111 -7.17 -19.51 -20.25
N THR A 112 -7.21 -18.29 -20.77
CA THR A 112 -6.68 -17.11 -20.07
C THR A 112 -7.47 -16.84 -18.79
N GLU A 113 -8.80 -16.88 -18.87
CA GLU A 113 -9.70 -16.73 -17.71
C GLU A 113 -9.39 -17.74 -16.60
N ASP A 114 -9.13 -19.00 -16.94
CA ASP A 114 -8.81 -20.06 -15.97
C ASP A 114 -7.47 -19.80 -15.28
N ILE A 115 -6.48 -19.30 -16.02
CA ILE A 115 -5.17 -18.92 -15.48
C ILE A 115 -5.32 -17.72 -14.54
N LEU A 116 -6.03 -16.67 -14.95
CA LEU A 116 -6.24 -15.46 -14.14
C LEU A 116 -7.01 -15.78 -12.85
N TRP A 117 -8.03 -16.64 -12.93
CA TRP A 117 -8.77 -17.08 -11.75
C TRP A 117 -7.89 -17.89 -10.80
N GLY A 118 -7.06 -18.77 -11.36
CA GLY A 118 -6.00 -19.45 -10.65
C GLY A 118 -5.05 -18.53 -9.90
N LEU A 119 -4.60 -17.45 -10.55
CA LEU A 119 -3.73 -16.43 -9.96
C LEU A 119 -4.43 -15.67 -8.81
N CYS A 120 -5.68 -15.26 -8.99
CA CYS A 120 -6.45 -14.62 -7.91
C CYS A 120 -6.50 -15.50 -6.65
N LYS A 121 -6.88 -16.78 -6.82
CA LYS A 121 -6.90 -17.75 -5.72
C LYS A 121 -5.53 -18.00 -5.13
N ALA A 122 -4.49 -18.06 -5.95
CA ALA A 122 -3.12 -18.26 -5.48
C ALA A 122 -2.62 -17.07 -4.63
N LEU A 123 -2.97 -15.84 -4.99
CA LEU A 123 -2.59 -14.63 -4.27
C LEU A 123 -3.33 -14.50 -2.93
N VAL A 124 -4.63 -14.74 -2.90
CA VAL A 124 -5.40 -14.69 -1.64
C VAL A 124 -4.92 -15.76 -0.67
N ARG A 125 -4.72 -17.00 -1.12
CA ARG A 125 -4.16 -18.06 -0.27
C ARG A 125 -2.77 -17.70 0.27
N ASN A 126 -1.91 -17.12 -0.57
CA ASN A 126 -0.61 -16.62 -0.13
C ASN A 126 -0.76 -15.57 0.96
N TYR A 127 -1.57 -14.53 0.71
CA TYR A 127 -1.82 -13.44 1.64
C TYR A 127 -2.30 -13.97 3.00
N LEU A 128 -3.32 -14.85 3.02
CA LEU A 128 -3.86 -15.42 4.26
C LEU A 128 -2.84 -16.31 4.97
N SER A 129 -2.05 -17.09 4.23
CA SER A 129 -1.03 -18.00 4.81
C SER A 129 0.19 -17.28 5.38
N ASN A 130 0.45 -16.04 4.95
CA ASN A 130 1.62 -15.25 5.34
C ASN A 130 1.22 -14.07 6.23
N VAL A 131 0.52 -13.09 5.65
CA VAL A 131 0.14 -11.84 6.32
C VAL A 131 -1.00 -12.08 7.30
N GLY A 132 -2.01 -12.86 6.89
CA GLY A 132 -3.15 -13.24 7.73
C GLY A 132 -2.87 -14.33 8.77
N LYS A 133 -1.66 -14.91 8.79
CA LYS A 133 -1.37 -16.08 9.61
C LYS A 133 -1.53 -15.79 11.10
N GLY A 134 -2.36 -16.59 11.77
CA GLY A 134 -2.62 -16.46 13.21
C GLY A 134 -3.47 -15.24 13.59
N LYS A 135 -4.00 -14.50 12.61
CA LYS A 135 -4.88 -13.37 12.86
C LYS A 135 -6.33 -13.82 12.93
N GLU A 136 -7.08 -13.27 13.86
CA GLU A 136 -8.52 -13.51 13.98
C GLU A 136 -9.27 -12.57 13.02
N ILE A 137 -9.63 -13.05 11.83
CA ILE A 137 -10.37 -12.30 10.82
C ILE A 137 -11.87 -12.36 11.15
N LYS A 138 -12.47 -11.20 11.41
CA LYS A 138 -13.89 -11.04 11.75
C LYS A 138 -14.57 -9.96 10.91
N PRO A 139 -15.85 -10.15 10.52
CA PRO A 139 -16.64 -9.13 9.84
C PRO A 139 -17.06 -7.99 10.79
N PRO A 140 -17.28 -6.76 10.30
CA PRO A 140 -17.10 -6.32 8.92
C PRO A 140 -15.63 -6.35 8.49
N VAL A 141 -15.37 -6.99 7.34
CA VAL A 141 -14.05 -7.09 6.72
C VAL A 141 -14.00 -6.10 5.57
N ILE A 142 -13.04 -5.19 5.63
CA ILE A 142 -12.78 -4.22 4.56
C ILE A 142 -11.65 -4.72 3.68
N PHE A 143 -11.79 -4.55 2.37
CA PHE A 143 -10.69 -4.66 1.43
C PHE A 143 -10.41 -3.33 0.76
N GLN A 144 -9.16 -2.87 0.87
CA GLN A 144 -8.69 -1.58 0.38
C GLN A 144 -7.28 -1.67 -0.22
N GLY A 145 -6.76 -0.55 -0.72
CA GLY A 145 -5.55 -0.49 -1.54
C GLY A 145 -5.86 -0.68 -3.03
N GLY A 146 -4.90 -0.40 -3.90
CA GLY A 146 -5.13 -0.39 -5.36
C GLY A 146 -5.64 -1.73 -5.92
N VAL A 147 -5.28 -2.86 -5.29
CA VAL A 147 -5.74 -4.18 -5.71
C VAL A 147 -7.20 -4.45 -5.37
N ALA A 148 -7.83 -3.66 -4.49
CA ALA A 148 -9.25 -3.77 -4.22
C ALA A 148 -10.12 -3.52 -5.47
N ALA A 149 -9.60 -2.82 -6.47
CA ALA A 149 -10.27 -2.68 -7.78
C ALA A 149 -10.47 -4.01 -8.53
N ASN A 150 -9.71 -5.06 -8.17
CA ASN A 150 -9.77 -6.36 -8.84
C ASN A 150 -10.90 -7.22 -8.24
N SER A 151 -12.01 -7.33 -8.98
CA SER A 151 -13.19 -8.11 -8.59
C SER A 151 -12.90 -9.60 -8.36
N GLY A 152 -11.94 -10.18 -9.10
CA GLY A 152 -11.47 -11.54 -8.87
C GLY A 152 -10.79 -11.71 -7.50
N ILE A 153 -9.94 -10.76 -7.08
CA ILE A 153 -9.32 -10.83 -5.74
C ILE A 153 -10.37 -10.68 -4.64
N LYS A 154 -11.31 -9.75 -4.78
CA LYS A 154 -12.46 -9.61 -3.86
C LYS A 154 -13.20 -10.95 -3.73
N ARG A 155 -13.62 -11.52 -4.87
CA ARG A 155 -14.37 -12.78 -4.90
C ARG A 155 -13.58 -13.92 -4.26
N SER A 156 -12.29 -13.99 -4.52
CA SER A 156 -11.43 -15.02 -3.92
C SER A 156 -11.29 -14.86 -2.40
N PHE A 157 -11.27 -13.63 -1.87
CA PHE A 157 -11.32 -13.43 -0.42
C PHE A 157 -12.66 -13.88 0.17
N GLU A 158 -13.78 -13.56 -0.49
CA GLU A 158 -15.12 -13.99 -0.07
C GLU A 158 -15.24 -15.52 -0.02
N GLU A 159 -14.71 -16.22 -1.03
CA GLU A 159 -14.70 -17.69 -1.07
C GLU A 159 -13.83 -18.31 0.03
N GLU A 160 -12.64 -17.77 0.28
CA GLU A 160 -11.70 -18.32 1.28
C GLU A 160 -12.10 -18.00 2.73
N LEU A 161 -12.75 -16.86 2.96
CA LEU A 161 -13.13 -16.41 4.30
C LEU A 161 -14.59 -16.74 4.67
N GLY A 162 -15.47 -16.96 3.69
CA GLY A 162 -16.90 -17.19 3.92
C GLY A 162 -17.66 -15.95 4.42
N TYR A 163 -17.09 -14.76 4.28
CA TYR A 163 -17.70 -13.49 4.65
C TYR A 163 -17.88 -12.61 3.43
N GLU A 164 -18.85 -11.69 3.49
CA GLU A 164 -18.90 -10.54 2.58
C GLU A 164 -17.67 -9.65 2.83
N ILE A 165 -17.02 -9.24 1.74
CA ILE A 165 -15.89 -8.32 1.78
C ILE A 165 -16.35 -6.96 1.27
N VAL A 166 -16.26 -5.94 2.14
CA VAL A 166 -16.69 -4.58 1.81
C VAL A 166 -15.54 -3.81 1.19
N ILE A 167 -15.77 -3.20 0.03
CA ILE A 167 -14.81 -2.28 -0.61
C ILE A 167 -15.31 -0.85 -0.39
N PRO A 168 -14.58 0.00 0.35
CA PRO A 168 -14.95 1.40 0.57
C PRO A 168 -14.95 2.19 -0.74
N ARG A 169 -15.73 3.28 -0.81
CA ARG A 169 -15.80 4.14 -2.01
C ARG A 169 -14.44 4.67 -2.46
N TYR A 170 -13.56 5.00 -1.52
CA TYR A 170 -12.24 5.59 -1.76
C TYR A 170 -11.11 4.62 -1.41
N TYR A 171 -11.31 3.33 -1.71
CA TYR A 171 -10.43 2.22 -1.33
C TYR A 171 -8.95 2.44 -1.66
N ASP A 172 -8.64 3.20 -2.71
CA ASP A 172 -7.30 3.47 -3.23
C ASP A 172 -6.56 4.59 -2.49
N VAL A 173 -7.26 5.43 -1.72
CA VAL A 173 -6.69 6.59 -1.01
C VAL A 173 -7.00 6.62 0.49
N MET A 174 -7.44 5.50 1.06
CA MET A 174 -7.81 5.40 2.48
C MET A 174 -6.71 5.86 3.45
N GLY A 175 -5.44 5.57 3.16
CA GLY A 175 -4.32 6.06 3.97
C GLY A 175 -4.22 7.59 4.01
N ALA A 176 -4.45 8.25 2.87
CA ALA A 176 -4.45 9.71 2.77
C ALA A 176 -5.65 10.33 3.51
N ILE A 177 -6.84 9.74 3.38
CA ILE A 177 -8.04 10.15 4.12
C ILE A 177 -7.77 10.08 5.63
N GLY A 178 -7.20 8.96 6.08
CA GLY A 178 -6.84 8.74 7.48
C GLY A 178 -5.87 9.79 8.01
N ALA A 179 -4.80 10.06 7.26
CA ALA A 179 -3.82 11.07 7.61
C ALA A 179 -4.45 12.47 7.72
N ALA A 180 -5.32 12.84 6.77
CA ALA A 180 -6.04 14.12 6.78
C ALA A 180 -6.96 14.23 8.01
N LEU A 181 -7.74 13.20 8.32
CA LEU A 181 -8.61 13.16 9.49
C LEU A 181 -7.82 13.31 10.80
N ILE A 182 -6.67 12.64 10.89
CA ILE A 182 -5.79 12.75 12.07
C ILE A 182 -5.22 14.16 12.20
N ALA A 183 -4.72 14.76 11.11
CA ALA A 183 -4.18 16.11 11.11
C ALA A 183 -5.23 17.14 11.56
N VAL A 184 -6.45 17.06 11.02
CA VAL A 184 -7.57 17.94 11.42
C VAL A 184 -7.89 17.80 12.91
N LYS A 185 -7.99 16.56 13.43
CA LYS A 185 -8.23 16.32 14.85
C LYS A 185 -7.09 16.86 15.72
N TYR A 186 -5.84 16.69 15.30
CA TYR A 186 -4.65 17.17 16.03
C TYR A 186 -4.66 18.69 16.20
N ILE A 187 -4.90 19.43 15.12
CA ILE A 187 -4.98 20.89 15.13
C ILE A 187 -6.13 21.38 16.00
N LYS A 188 -7.34 20.81 15.82
CA LYS A 188 -8.54 21.20 16.58
C LYS A 188 -8.38 20.97 18.08
N ASN A 189 -7.87 19.81 18.48
CA ASN A 189 -7.72 19.46 19.89
C ASN A 189 -6.69 20.34 20.62
N ARG A 190 -5.64 20.76 19.90
CA ARG A 190 -4.56 21.60 20.48
C ARG A 190 -4.79 23.10 20.30
N LYS A 191 -5.76 23.52 19.48
CA LYS A 191 -6.04 24.93 19.15
C LYS A 191 -4.81 25.68 18.63
N ILE A 192 -3.97 25.01 17.84
CA ILE A 192 -2.77 25.59 17.24
C ILE A 192 -3.01 25.99 15.78
N LYS A 193 -2.16 26.85 15.24
CA LYS A 193 -2.12 27.10 13.78
C LYS A 193 -1.33 25.99 13.10
N THR A 194 -1.67 25.69 11.85
CA THR A 194 -0.95 24.72 11.03
C THR A 194 0.42 25.27 10.63
N ASN A 195 1.42 24.38 10.60
CA ASN A 195 2.73 24.61 10.02
C ASN A 195 2.74 24.33 8.51
N PHE A 196 1.64 23.84 7.94
CA PHE A 196 1.54 23.54 6.52
C PHE A 196 1.72 24.80 5.68
N PHE A 197 2.70 24.78 4.80
CA PHE A 197 3.05 25.95 3.98
C PHE A 197 2.04 26.25 2.85
N GLY A 198 1.01 25.41 2.69
CA GLY A 198 0.00 25.54 1.65
C GLY A 198 0.37 24.82 0.35
N PHE A 199 -0.64 24.55 -0.48
CA PHE A 199 -0.49 23.83 -1.77
C PHE A 199 0.39 24.58 -2.79
N GLN A 200 0.55 25.89 -2.64
CA GLN A 200 1.46 26.68 -3.48
C GLN A 200 2.91 26.20 -3.41
N THR A 201 3.28 25.52 -2.33
CA THR A 201 4.58 24.86 -2.19
C THR A 201 4.84 23.88 -3.35
N ALA A 202 3.84 23.20 -3.90
CA ALA A 202 4.04 22.28 -5.03
C ALA A 202 4.49 22.98 -6.33
N PHE A 203 4.24 24.30 -6.46
CA PHE A 203 4.53 25.08 -7.65
C PHE A 203 5.72 26.05 -7.51
N ARG A 204 6.46 25.98 -6.39
CA ARG A 204 7.64 26.81 -6.17
C ARG A 204 8.84 26.32 -7.00
N SER A 205 9.77 27.22 -7.27
CA SER A 205 11.03 26.86 -7.92
C SER A 205 12.00 26.26 -6.90
N TYR A 206 12.39 25.01 -7.13
CA TYR A 206 13.33 24.29 -6.29
C TYR A 206 14.70 24.18 -6.96
N ASN A 207 15.75 24.42 -6.18
CA ASN A 207 17.13 24.24 -6.62
C ASN A 207 17.84 23.26 -5.69
N VAL A 208 18.60 22.34 -6.27
CA VAL A 208 19.37 21.34 -5.52
C VAL A 208 20.85 21.66 -5.67
N LYS A 209 21.59 21.62 -4.56
CA LYS A 209 23.06 21.68 -4.53
C LYS A 209 23.57 20.53 -3.68
N SER A 210 24.78 20.03 -3.94
CA SER A 210 25.44 19.05 -3.07
C SER A 210 26.83 19.51 -2.66
N PHE A 211 27.33 18.96 -1.55
CA PHE A 211 28.71 19.11 -1.10
C PHE A 211 29.18 17.86 -0.37
N ASP A 212 30.49 17.63 -0.35
CA ASP A 212 31.10 16.52 0.39
C ASP A 212 31.37 16.89 1.85
N CYS A 213 30.85 16.07 2.78
CA CYS A 213 30.99 16.31 4.21
C CYS A 213 32.34 15.80 4.74
N ASN A 214 33.22 16.71 5.11
CA ASN A 214 34.54 16.39 5.70
C ASN A 214 34.51 16.18 7.23
N GLY A 215 33.36 15.82 7.79
CA GLY A 215 33.19 15.69 9.25
C GLY A 215 33.69 14.37 9.84
N CYS A 216 33.89 13.35 9.01
CA CYS A 216 34.45 12.05 9.37
C CYS A 216 34.91 11.30 8.10
N PRO A 217 35.55 10.13 8.21
CA PRO A 217 36.06 9.38 7.05
C PRO A 217 35.00 8.92 6.03
N ASN A 218 33.70 9.02 6.35
CA ASN A 218 32.64 8.59 5.45
C ASN A 218 32.44 9.51 4.23
N MET A 219 32.94 10.76 4.27
CA MET A 219 32.88 11.74 3.17
C MET A 219 31.55 11.73 2.41
N CYS A 220 30.43 11.80 3.14
CA CYS A 220 29.12 11.64 2.52
C CYS A 220 28.81 12.84 1.61
N GLU A 221 28.27 12.57 0.42
CA GLU A 221 27.63 13.60 -0.40
C GLU A 221 26.34 14.04 0.30
N VAL A 222 26.29 15.31 0.71
CA VAL A 222 25.14 15.92 1.36
C VAL A 222 24.39 16.76 0.35
N ILE A 223 23.15 16.38 0.08
CA ILE A 223 22.26 17.07 -0.83
C ILE A 223 21.50 18.14 -0.03
N GLN A 224 21.37 19.32 -0.62
CA GLN A 224 20.70 20.49 -0.07
C GLN A 224 19.59 20.94 -1.03
N LEU A 225 18.38 21.08 -0.51
CA LEU A 225 17.24 21.61 -1.26
C LEU A 225 16.95 23.06 -0.87
N PHE A 226 16.87 23.94 -1.86
CA PHE A 226 16.51 25.33 -1.69
C PHE A 226 15.19 25.65 -2.38
N SER A 227 14.36 26.49 -1.77
CA SER A 227 13.21 27.17 -2.40
C SER A 227 13.60 28.57 -2.81
N ASP A 228 13.12 29.00 -3.98
CA ASP A 228 13.22 30.37 -4.49
C ASP A 228 14.68 30.89 -4.49
N GLY A 229 15.61 29.97 -4.76
CA GLY A 229 17.05 30.22 -4.91
C GLY A 229 17.82 30.55 -3.63
N LYS A 230 17.16 30.80 -2.49
CA LYS A 230 17.83 31.29 -1.27
C LYS A 230 17.44 30.57 0.02
N ASN A 231 16.25 30.00 0.12
CA ASN A 231 15.76 29.43 1.38
C ASN A 231 16.08 27.93 1.47
N LEU A 232 16.98 27.53 2.37
CA LEU A 232 17.33 26.11 2.57
C LEU A 232 16.19 25.37 3.28
N LEU A 233 15.57 24.40 2.60
CA LEU A 233 14.41 23.68 3.11
C LEU A 233 14.73 22.32 3.73
N ALA A 234 15.74 21.63 3.22
CA ALA A 234 16.08 20.29 3.68
C ALA A 234 17.51 19.90 3.31
N ARG A 235 18.06 18.95 4.07
CA ARG A 235 19.30 18.24 3.76
C ARG A 235 19.13 16.74 3.96
N TRP A 236 19.78 15.94 3.12
CA TRP A 236 19.86 14.49 3.28
C TRP A 236 21.13 13.94 2.61
N GLY A 237 21.37 12.63 2.74
CA GLY A 237 22.55 11.94 2.20
C GLY A 237 23.65 11.68 3.23
N ASP A 238 23.54 12.26 4.43
CA ASP A 238 24.48 12.02 5.50
C ASP A 238 24.19 10.73 6.28
N LYS A 239 25.23 9.92 6.52
CA LYS A 239 25.10 8.65 7.24
C LYS A 239 24.93 8.80 8.75
N CYS A 240 25.40 9.89 9.33
CA CYS A 240 25.47 10.09 10.78
C CYS A 240 24.37 11.00 11.36
N GLY A 241 23.46 11.52 10.53
CA GLY A 241 22.38 12.40 10.98
C GLY A 241 22.77 13.86 11.24
N LYS A 242 24.06 14.23 11.12
CA LYS A 242 24.58 15.59 11.34
C LYS A 242 23.84 16.68 10.54
N TRP A 243 23.40 16.39 9.32
CA TRP A 243 22.80 17.37 8.42
C TRP A 243 21.30 17.20 8.28
N SER A 244 20.81 15.96 8.23
CA SER A 244 19.38 15.64 8.11
C SER A 244 18.56 16.00 9.35
N SER A 245 19.16 16.02 10.54
CA SER A 245 18.44 16.30 11.80
C SER A 245 18.20 17.80 12.07
N ASN A 246 18.87 18.70 11.34
CA ASN A 246 19.00 20.11 11.72
C ASN A 246 18.07 21.09 10.99
N LEU A 247 17.14 20.61 10.16
CA LEU A 247 16.17 21.47 9.45
C LEU A 247 14.75 20.97 9.67
N ALA A 248 14.23 21.32 10.85
CA ALA A 248 12.80 21.42 11.14
C ALA A 248 12.55 22.76 11.83
N ILE A 249 12.44 23.83 11.03
CA ILE A 249 11.79 25.08 11.43
C ILE A 249 10.81 25.42 10.32
#